data_AF-A0A1Z5R995-F1
#
_entry.id   AF-A0A1Z5R995-F1
#
_cell.length_a   1.000
_cell.length_b   1.000
_cell.length_c   1.000
_cell.angle_alpha   90.00
_cell.angle_beta   90.00
_cell.angle_gamma   90.00
#
_symmetry.space_group_name_H-M   'P 1'
#
loop_
_entity.id
_entity.type
_entity.pdbx_description
1 polymer ?
#
loop_
_entity_poly.entity_id
_entity_poly.type
_entity_poly.pdbx_seq_one_letter_code
_entity_poly.pdbx_strand_id
1 'polypeptide(L)'
;MSTSNNGNDPKGKSVMTTITNNSPWVLIVENCQVDYFVTSYLLRGHNVQVIAVQGPLQALELLNAEHNVKLILSNYWMPNMTGYDLLMEMKVLGWWSKGLHHKAYQAC
;
A
#
# COMPACT_ATOMS: atom_id res chain seq x y z
N MET A 1 -44.25 -45.95 28.13
CA MET A 1 -43.20 -45.29 28.93
C MET A 1 -42.08 -44.86 27.98
N SER A 2 -41.98 -43.56 27.69
CA SER A 2 -41.00 -42.62 28.27
C SER A 2 -39.66 -42.68 27.52
N THR A 3 -39.44 -41.78 26.55
CA THR A 3 -38.45 -40.64 26.53
C THR A 3 -36.97 -41.10 26.54
N SER A 4 -36.04 -40.61 25.72
CA SER A 4 -35.62 -39.21 25.61
C SER A 4 -34.44 -39.02 24.62
N ASN A 5 -34.56 -38.01 23.76
CA ASN A 5 -33.59 -37.02 23.26
C ASN A 5 -32.24 -37.39 22.60
N ASN A 6 -32.08 -36.94 21.34
CA ASN A 6 -31.11 -35.90 20.94
C ASN A 6 -31.53 -35.35 19.55
N GLY A 7 -32.02 -34.12 19.36
CA GLY A 7 -31.27 -32.86 19.46
C GLY A 7 -30.51 -32.58 18.15
N ASN A 8 -31.17 -32.22 17.05
CA ASN A 8 -31.44 -30.87 16.52
C ASN A 8 -30.33 -30.25 15.61
N ASP A 9 -30.75 -30.00 14.37
CA ASP A 9 -30.49 -28.89 13.43
C ASP A 9 -29.11 -28.58 12.80
N PRO A 10 -29.05 -28.42 11.45
CA PRO A 10 -27.87 -27.97 10.72
C PRO A 10 -27.84 -26.44 10.62
N LYS A 11 -27.01 -25.77 11.44
CA LYS A 11 -26.66 -24.36 11.22
C LYS A 11 -25.18 -24.11 11.42
N GLY A 12 -24.46 -24.10 10.31
CA GLY A 12 -23.07 -23.65 10.23
C GLY A 12 -22.76 -23.14 8.82
N LYS A 13 -23.53 -22.17 8.31
CA LYS A 13 -23.07 -21.41 7.14
C LYS A 13 -21.88 -20.57 7.60
N SER A 14 -20.68 -21.03 7.28
CA SER A 14 -19.47 -20.22 7.38
C SER A 14 -19.67 -18.99 6.52
N VAL A 15 -19.90 -17.86 7.16
CA VAL A 15 -19.97 -16.56 6.49
C VAL A 15 -18.55 -16.26 6.02
N MET A 16 -18.26 -16.59 4.76
CA MET A 16 -17.09 -16.08 4.04
C MET A 16 -17.24 -14.55 4.03
N THR A 17 -16.60 -13.90 4.99
CA THR A 17 -16.53 -12.44 5.01
C THR A 17 -15.63 -12.05 3.84
N THR A 18 -16.22 -11.63 2.73
CA THR A 18 -15.51 -11.01 1.63
C THR A 18 -14.90 -9.71 2.17
N ILE A 19 -13.67 -9.79 2.71
CA ILE A 19 -12.88 -8.60 3.00
C ILE A 19 -12.54 -8.02 1.63
N THR A 20 -13.35 -7.09 1.14
CA THR A 20 -12.94 -6.21 0.06
C THR A 20 -11.82 -5.36 0.64
N ASN A 21 -10.58 -5.82 0.47
CA ASN A 21 -9.35 -5.14 0.87
C ASN A 21 -9.22 -3.83 0.06
N ASN A 22 -10.05 -2.84 0.37
CA ASN A 22 -10.00 -1.52 -0.26
C ASN A 22 -8.93 -0.61 0.38
N SER A 23 -8.17 -1.12 1.35
CA SER A 23 -7.05 -0.41 1.98
C SER A 23 -6.13 0.17 0.90
N PRO A 24 -5.81 1.48 0.95
CA PRO A 24 -4.91 2.11 -0.01
C PRO A 24 -3.53 1.44 0.01
N TRP A 25 -2.97 1.16 -1.17
CA TRP A 25 -1.56 0.80 -1.27
C TRP A 25 -0.72 2.07 -1.17
N VAL A 26 0.16 2.11 -0.18
CA VAL A 26 1.15 3.18 0.00
C VAL A 26 2.47 2.70 -0.56
N LEU A 27 3.06 3.49 -1.46
CA LEU A 27 4.43 3.32 -1.92
C LEU A 27 5.35 4.18 -1.06
N ILE A 28 6.32 3.57 -0.40
CA ILE A 28 7.40 4.28 0.31
C ILE A 28 8.66 4.23 -0.57
N VAL A 29 9.29 5.38 -0.78
CA VAL A 29 10.55 5.52 -1.50
C VAL A 29 11.59 6.08 -0.54
N GLU A 30 12.45 5.20 -0.01
CA GLU A 30 13.40 5.54 1.04
C GLU A 30 14.76 4.86 0.84
N ASN A 31 15.83 5.65 0.81
CA ASN A 31 17.20 5.13 0.70
C ASN A 31 17.80 4.71 2.05
N CYS A 32 17.21 5.13 3.17
CA CYS A 32 17.60 4.70 4.51
C CYS A 32 16.81 3.44 4.93
N GLN A 33 17.52 2.33 5.16
CA GLN A 33 16.88 1.07 5.56
C GLN A 33 16.13 1.15 6.89
N VAL A 34 16.61 1.98 7.83
CA VAL A 34 15.98 2.15 9.14
C VAL A 34 14.65 2.89 9.00
N ASP A 35 14.64 4.03 8.30
CA ASP A 35 13.43 4.85 8.12
C ASP A 35 12.37 4.11 7.31
N TYR A 36 12.81 3.40 6.26
CA TYR A 36 12.03 2.44 5.50
C TYR A 36 11.32 1.42 6.42
N PHE A 37 12.06 0.80 7.34
CA PHE A 37 11.55 -0.28 8.20
C PHE A 37 10.56 0.26 9.22
N VAL A 38 10.89 1.36 9.89
CA VAL A 38 10.04 2.01 10.88
C VAL A 38 8.74 2.48 10.24
N THR A 39 8.81 3.19 9.11
CA THR A 39 7.62 3.71 8.40
C THR A 39 6.73 2.57 7.93
N SER A 40 7.32 1.51 7.36
CA SER A 40 6.57 0.31 6.93
C SER A 40 5.87 -0.37 8.10
N TYR A 41 6.56 -0.51 9.24
CA TYR A 41 6.02 -1.14 10.45
C TYR A 41 4.81 -0.35 11.00
N LEU A 42 4.95 0.97 11.11
CA LEU A 42 3.88 1.84 11.60
C LEU A 42 2.62 1.76 10.72
N LEU A 43 2.78 1.89 9.40
CA LEU A 43 1.66 1.83 8.47
C LEU A 43 0.97 0.46 8.46
N ARG A 44 1.75 -0.63 8.48
CA ARG A 44 1.19 -1.98 8.56
C ARG A 44 0.42 -2.21 9.87
N GLY A 45 0.89 -1.62 10.98
CA GLY A 45 0.18 -1.62 12.27
C GLY A 45 -1.21 -0.96 12.20
N HIS A 46 -1.44 -0.09 11.22
CA HIS A 46 -2.74 0.55 10.94
C HIS A 46 -3.52 -0.11 9.78
N ASN A 47 -3.24 -1.37 9.46
CA ASN A 47 -3.90 -2.13 8.39
C ASN A 47 -3.74 -1.49 6.98
N VAL A 48 -2.68 -0.71 6.78
CA VAL A 48 -2.30 -0.15 5.48
C VAL A 48 -1.44 -1.16 4.73
N GLN A 49 -1.75 -1.34 3.44
CA GLN A 49 -0.92 -2.16 2.57
C GLN A 49 0.25 -1.31 2.06
N VAL A 50 1.47 -1.79 2.24
CA VAL A 50 2.69 -1.04 1.97
C VAL A 50 3.56 -1.81 1.00
N ILE A 51 3.95 -1.15 -0.08
CA ILE A 51 5.09 -1.54 -0.91
C ILE A 51 6.16 -0.48 -0.70
N ALA A 52 7.40 -0.91 -0.58
CA ALA A 52 8.48 0.01 -0.26
C ALA A 52 9.72 -0.35 -1.06
N VAL A 53 10.38 0.67 -1.61
CA VAL A 53 11.53 0.57 -2.53
C VAL A 53 12.65 1.49 -2.07
N GLN A 54 13.89 1.19 -2.46
CA GLN A 54 15.07 1.89 -1.96
C GLN A 54 15.43 3.17 -2.73
N GLY A 55 14.72 3.47 -3.81
CA GLY A 55 15.00 4.69 -4.57
C GLY A 55 14.10 4.90 -5.78
N PRO A 56 14.33 6.00 -6.51
CA PRO A 56 13.42 6.49 -7.55
C PRO A 56 13.25 5.56 -8.74
N LEU A 57 14.33 4.92 -9.22
CA LEU A 57 14.26 4.04 -10.39
C LEU A 57 13.36 2.82 -10.12
N GLN A 58 13.52 2.19 -8.96
CA GLN A 58 12.65 1.09 -8.53
C GLN A 58 11.20 1.55 -8.36
N ALA A 59 10.98 2.79 -7.90
CA ALA A 59 9.64 3.36 -7.81
C ALA A 59 8.99 3.53 -9.19
N LEU A 60 9.73 4.03 -10.18
CA LEU A 60 9.24 4.20 -11.55
C LEU A 60 8.96 2.86 -12.24
N GLU A 61 9.83 1.87 -12.07
CA GLU A 61 9.61 0.49 -12.55
C GLU A 61 8.34 -0.11 -11.95
N LEU A 62 8.16 0.03 -10.64
CA LEU A 62 6.98 -0.44 -9.92
C LEU A 62 5.71 0.25 -10.41
N LEU A 63 5.75 1.57 -10.55
CA LEU A 63 4.61 2.32 -11.05
C LEU A 63 4.23 1.80 -12.44
N ASN A 64 5.19 1.67 -13.36
CA ASN A 64 4.97 1.16 -14.72
C ASN A 64 4.34 -0.24 -14.78
N ALA A 65 4.55 -1.09 -13.77
CA ALA A 65 4.03 -2.45 -13.70
C ALA A 65 2.54 -2.56 -13.29
N GLU A 66 1.80 -1.44 -13.27
CA GLU A 66 0.39 -1.33 -12.87
C GLU A 66 0.10 -1.87 -11.47
N HIS A 67 0.42 -1.03 -10.48
CA HIS A 67 -0.04 -1.23 -9.11
C HIS A 67 -1.09 -0.19 -8.72
N ASN A 68 -2.10 -0.62 -7.97
CA ASN A 68 -3.13 0.23 -7.35
C ASN A 68 -2.56 1.03 -6.16
N VAL A 69 -1.42 1.68 -6.38
CA VAL A 69 -0.88 2.71 -5.48
C VAL A 69 -1.98 3.75 -5.30
N LYS A 70 -2.09 4.35 -4.11
CA LYS A 70 -3.01 5.47 -3.82
C LYS A 70 -2.28 6.67 -3.20
N LEU A 71 -1.09 6.44 -2.67
CA LEU A 71 -0.26 7.40 -1.95
C LEU A 71 1.20 7.05 -2.16
N ILE A 72 2.03 8.08 -2.40
CA ILE A 72 3.48 7.94 -2.40
C ILE A 72 4.05 8.80 -1.28
N LEU A 73 4.89 8.17 -0.46
CA LEU A 73 5.73 8.81 0.55
C LEU A 73 7.17 8.70 0.07
N SER A 74 7.81 9.82 -0.24
CA SER A 74 9.18 9.84 -0.74
C SER A 74 10.06 10.66 0.19
N ASN A 75 11.26 10.15 0.46
CA ASN A 75 12.35 10.97 0.96
C ASN A 75 12.62 12.10 -0.02
N TYR A 76 12.91 13.30 0.48
CA TYR A 76 13.43 14.36 -0.36
C TYR A 76 14.86 14.04 -0.82
N TRP A 77 15.74 13.65 0.10
CA TRP A 77 17.14 13.44 -0.18
C TRP A 77 17.44 11.99 -0.53
N MET A 78 17.77 11.74 -1.80
CA MET A 78 18.22 10.43 -2.27
C MET A 78 19.40 10.61 -3.24
N PRO A 79 20.34 9.65 -3.29
CA PRO A 79 21.45 9.68 -4.25
C PRO A 79 20.95 9.70 -5.70
N ASN A 80 21.66 10.44 -6.55
CA ASN A 80 21.41 10.61 -7.99
C ASN A 80 20.17 11.43 -8.37
N MET A 81 19.05 11.23 -7.66
CA MET A 81 17.76 11.84 -7.99
C MET A 81 16.99 12.13 -6.72
N THR A 82 16.51 13.37 -6.55
CA THR A 82 15.74 13.75 -5.36
C THR A 82 14.30 13.23 -5.42
N GLY A 83 13.61 13.22 -4.28
CA GLY A 83 12.17 12.95 -4.25
C GLY A 83 11.36 13.95 -5.08
N TYR A 84 11.84 15.20 -5.19
CA TYR A 84 11.24 16.19 -6.07
C TYR A 84 11.39 15.82 -7.54
N ASP A 85 12.59 15.42 -7.96
CA ASP A 85 12.84 14.97 -9.32
C ASP A 85 11.94 13.78 -9.68
N LEU A 86 11.73 12.85 -8.72
CA LEU A 86 10.86 11.69 -8.93
C LEU A 86 9.43 12.13 -9.25
N LEU A 87 8.89 13.07 -8.48
CA LEU A 87 7.56 13.62 -8.72
C LEU A 87 7.47 14.35 -10.06
N MET A 88 8.53 15.05 -10.46
CA MET A 88 8.58 15.72 -11.75
C MET A 88 8.62 14.74 -12.91
N GLU A 89 9.38 13.65 -12.81
CA GLU A 89 9.41 12.61 -13.82
C GLU A 89 8.04 11.91 -13.93
N MET A 90 7.41 11.61 -12.79
CA MET A 90 6.05 11.08 -12.77
C MET A 90 5.03 12.01 -13.46
N LYS A 91 5.18 13.33 -13.29
CA LYS A 91 4.36 14.34 -13.98
C LYS A 91 4.49 14.21 -15.49
N VAL A 92 5.73 14.18 -15.97
CA VAL A 92 6.06 14.13 -17.41
C VAL A 92 5.55 12.83 -18.02
N LEU A 93 5.66 11.72 -17.30
CA LEU A 93 5.17 10.40 -17.72
C LEU A 93 3.64 10.26 -17.63
N GLY A 94 2.92 11.30 -17.19
CA GLY A 94 1.46 11.36 -17.20
C GLY A 94 0.78 10.54 -16.10
N TRP A 95 1.49 10.17 -15.03
CA TRP A 95 0.93 9.37 -13.92
C TRP A 95 -0.29 10.02 -13.26
N TRP A 96 -0.31 11.35 -13.17
CA TRP A 96 -1.45 12.08 -12.60
C TRP A 96 -2.70 12.09 -13.49
N SER A 97 -2.54 11.91 -14.80
CA SER A 97 -3.68 11.90 -15.75
C SER A 97 -4.38 10.54 -15.83
N LYS A 98 -3.77 9.47 -15.28
CA LYS A 98 -4.29 8.09 -15.34
C LYS A 98 -5.39 7.78 -14.30
N GLY A 99 -6.15 8.78 -13.84
CA GLY A 99 -7.25 8.59 -12.88
C GLY A 99 -6.81 8.36 -11.43
N LEU A 100 -5.55 8.63 -11.14
CA LEU A 100 -4.95 8.50 -9.82
C LEU A 100 -5.24 9.76 -8.99
N HIS A 101 -6.23 9.71 -8.09
CA HIS A 101 -6.39 10.70 -7.00
C HIS A 101 -5.28 10.53 -5.96
N HIS A 102 -4.03 10.72 -6.35
CA HIS A 102 -2.86 10.52 -5.50
C HIS A 102 -2.49 11.78 -4.79
N LYS A 103 -2.29 11.67 -3.48
CA LYS A 103 -1.51 12.65 -2.74
C LYS A 103 -0.08 12.14 -2.70
N ALA A 104 0.88 13.00 -3.03
CA ALA A 104 2.28 12.76 -2.76
C ALA A 104 2.66 13.64 -1.57
N TYR A 105 3.28 13.03 -0.57
CA TYR A 105 3.82 13.78 0.57
C TYR A 105 5.33 13.59 0.58
N GLN A 106 6.03 14.71 0.73
CA GLN A 106 7.47 14.74 0.98
C GLN A 106 7.68 14.77 2.49
N ALA A 107 8.55 13.90 2.99
CA ALA A 107 9.11 14.03 4.34
C ALA A 107 10.47 14.72 4.23
N CYS A 108 10.71 15.68 5.12
CA CYS A 108 11.95 16.45 5.21
C CYS A 108 13.10 15.62 5.78
#